data_AF-A0A971DTR8-F1
#
_entry.id   AF-A0A971DTR8-F1
#
_cell.length_a   1.000
_cell.length_b   1.000
_cell.length_c   1.000
_cell.angle_alpha   90.00
_cell.angle_beta   90.00
_cell.angle_gamma   90.00
#
_symmetry.space_group_name_H-M   'P 1'
#
loop_
_entity.id
_entity.type
_entity.pdbx_description
1 polymer ?
#
loop_
_entity_poly.entity_id
_entity_poly.type
_entity_poly.pdbx_seq_one_letter_code
_entity_poly.pdbx_strand_id
1 'polypeptide(L)'
;MQKWLDSIRRWSYYRGSSLLAPVINLLVFQLVVLAAAYLWFVQRTKIPLLSLILSLIIITLLTLAVLLQERKSFKIKKAEKRRRIGRDYLKNKIKQLNQDEFKWQVAQLLLKIKGINDIQDQEYFLETSLHGRKTAVGIYHADYEDEVPPPTLAEFLNQAALEGYTQALFITSGTYTDKCRALADKKSSMKIQLMDLEDMLDYMEQTGLFPDENTIDRLIDREISSGNKKLQLIKKHLLMPKRIRTYLVYSLLFLVLSRIFGNMLIYYTLVSVFFLAMAVFTWLFNYKNQDRPGKSKSLLDPPSAGSRQGS
;
A
#
# COMPACT_ATOMS: atom_id res chain seq x y z
N MET A 1 0.86 17.11 20.53
CA MET A 1 1.25 15.69 20.71
C MET A 1 0.71 14.77 19.59
N GLN A 2 -0.56 14.90 19.17
CA GLN A 2 -1.13 14.10 18.05
C GLN A 2 -0.38 14.24 16.71
N LYS A 3 -0.09 15.47 16.26
CA LYS A 3 0.66 15.71 15.00
C LYS A 3 2.00 14.98 14.91
N TRP A 4 2.69 14.80 16.04
CA TRP A 4 3.97 14.09 16.11
C TRP A 4 3.79 12.58 15.96
N LEU A 5 2.79 11.99 16.62
CA LEU A 5 2.45 10.57 16.47
C LEU A 5 2.00 10.24 15.04
N ASP A 6 1.27 11.13 14.39
CA ASP A 6 0.82 10.93 13.00
C ASP A 6 2.00 11.02 12.01
N SER A 7 2.95 11.93 12.27
CA SER A 7 4.21 12.00 11.50
C SER A 7 5.01 10.70 11.60
N ILE A 8 5.15 10.15 12.81
CA ILE A 8 5.85 8.88 13.06
C ILE A 8 5.16 7.70 12.36
N ARG A 9 3.82 7.65 12.41
CA ARG A 9 3.03 6.62 11.72
C ARG A 9 3.22 6.67 10.22
N ARG A 10 3.13 7.86 9.63
CA ARG A 10 3.40 8.06 8.20
C ARG A 10 4.84 7.67 7.85
N TRP A 11 5.81 8.00 8.70
CA TRP A 11 7.21 7.62 8.49
C TRP A 11 7.41 6.10 8.47
N SER A 12 6.81 5.37 9.43
CA SER A 12 6.82 3.91 9.44
C SER A 12 6.12 3.31 8.22
N TYR A 13 5.00 3.90 7.81
CA TYR A 13 4.26 3.47 6.64
C TYR A 13 5.08 3.57 5.35
N TYR A 14 5.78 4.69 5.12
CA TYR A 14 6.64 4.85 3.93
C TYR A 14 7.84 3.89 3.94
N ARG A 15 8.37 3.54 5.12
CA ARG A 15 9.54 2.66 5.25
C ARG A 15 9.21 1.18 5.10
N GLY A 16 7.95 0.78 5.35
CA GLY A 16 7.48 -0.61 5.26
C GLY A 16 7.90 -1.51 6.43
N SER A 17 8.55 -0.95 7.46
CA SER A 17 9.02 -1.68 8.63
C SER A 17 8.68 -0.94 9.93
N SER A 18 8.70 -1.68 11.05
CA SER A 18 8.60 -1.06 12.38
C SER A 18 9.79 -0.13 12.59
N LEU A 19 9.60 1.00 13.27
CA LEU A 19 10.68 1.97 13.44
C LEU A 19 11.82 1.44 14.32
N LEU A 20 11.54 0.45 15.15
CA LEU A 20 12.49 -0.13 16.09
C LEU A 20 13.40 -1.16 15.41
N ALA A 21 12.90 -1.94 14.46
CA ALA A 21 13.71 -3.01 13.84
C ALA A 21 14.99 -2.49 13.15
N PRO A 22 14.95 -1.42 12.31
CA PRO A 22 16.15 -0.85 11.72
C PRO A 22 17.11 -0.25 12.74
N VAL A 23 16.59 0.36 13.81
CA VAL A 23 17.41 0.96 14.87
C VAL A 23 18.15 -0.12 15.65
N ILE A 24 17.46 -1.21 16.00
CA ILE A 24 18.07 -2.35 16.69
C ILE A 24 19.12 -3.00 15.80
N ASN A 25 18.81 -3.27 14.52
CA ASN A 25 19.77 -3.85 13.58
C ASN A 25 21.00 -2.95 13.40
N LEU A 26 20.81 -1.63 13.30
CA LEU A 26 21.91 -0.68 13.20
C LEU A 26 22.78 -0.68 14.47
N LEU A 27 22.16 -0.70 15.66
CA LEU A 27 22.88 -0.76 16.94
C LEU A 27 23.70 -2.05 17.07
N VAL A 28 23.11 -3.21 16.73
CA VAL A 28 23.82 -4.49 16.75
C VAL A 28 24.99 -4.47 15.77
N PHE A 29 24.77 -3.99 14.54
CA PHE A 29 25.84 -3.86 13.54
C PHE A 29 26.96 -2.92 14.02
N GLN A 30 26.61 -1.77 14.60
CA GLN A 30 27.56 -0.81 15.16
C GLN A 30 28.40 -1.42 16.28
N LEU A 31 27.79 -2.21 17.18
CA LEU A 31 28.51 -2.89 18.25
C LEU A 31 29.51 -3.92 17.71
N VAL A 32 29.10 -4.70 16.70
CA VAL A 32 29.98 -5.68 16.05
C VAL A 32 31.15 -5.00 15.35
N VAL A 33 30.88 -3.94 14.57
CA VAL A 33 31.94 -3.18 13.88
C VAL A 33 32.85 -2.47 14.88
N LEU A 34 32.32 -1.92 15.97
CA LEU A 34 33.11 -1.32 17.05
C LEU A 34 34.08 -2.32 17.66
N ALA A 35 33.58 -3.50 18.03
CA ALA A 35 34.40 -4.55 18.62
C ALA A 35 35.50 -5.01 17.64
N ALA A 36 35.14 -5.25 16.39
CA ALA A 36 36.10 -5.67 15.36
C ALA A 36 37.16 -4.60 15.07
N ALA A 37 36.74 -3.34 14.89
CA ALA A 37 37.66 -2.22 14.66
C ALA A 37 38.58 -1.99 15.86
N TYR A 38 38.04 -2.01 17.09
CA TYR A 38 38.84 -1.85 18.30
C TYR A 38 39.90 -2.95 18.46
N LEU A 39 39.52 -4.22 18.29
CA LEU A 39 40.47 -5.34 18.38
C LEU A 39 41.58 -5.22 17.33
N TRP A 40 41.20 -4.88 16.09
CA TRP A 40 42.16 -4.66 15.00
C TRP A 40 43.15 -3.54 15.30
N PHE A 41 42.67 -2.39 15.76
CA PHE A 41 43.54 -1.25 16.08
C PHE A 41 44.39 -1.54 17.31
N VAL A 42 43.87 -2.15 18.39
CA VAL A 42 44.68 -2.49 19.57
C VAL A 42 45.86 -3.38 19.19
N GLN A 43 45.64 -4.36 18.31
CA GLN A 43 46.70 -5.26 17.83
C GLN A 43 47.78 -4.52 17.03
N ARG A 44 47.41 -3.48 16.28
CA ARG A 44 48.33 -2.71 15.42
C ARG A 44 49.03 -1.56 16.15
N THR A 45 48.31 -0.74 16.90
CA THR A 45 48.84 0.47 17.53
C THR A 45 49.43 0.22 18.91
N LYS A 46 49.09 -0.90 19.57
CA LYS A 46 49.50 -1.26 20.96
C LYS A 46 49.14 -0.22 22.05
N ILE A 47 48.51 0.90 21.68
CA ILE A 47 48.00 1.95 22.55
C ILE A 47 46.46 1.82 22.58
N PRO A 48 45.87 1.42 23.73
CA PRO A 48 44.43 1.15 23.81
C PRO A 48 43.57 2.39 23.62
N LEU A 49 44.02 3.55 24.11
CA LEU A 49 43.28 4.80 24.02
C LEU A 49 43.15 5.29 22.57
N LEU A 50 44.24 5.20 21.80
CA LEU A 50 44.29 5.62 20.41
C LEU A 50 43.45 4.70 19.51
N SER A 51 43.43 3.40 19.80
CA SER A 51 42.57 2.42 19.15
C SER A 51 41.07 2.75 19.33
N LEU A 52 40.68 3.13 20.55
CA LEU A 52 39.30 3.49 20.87
C LEU A 52 38.85 4.76 20.14
N ILE A 53 39.73 5.78 20.06
CA ILE A 53 39.42 7.00 19.31
C ILE A 53 39.24 6.70 17.82
N LEU A 54 40.14 5.90 17.22
CA LEU A 54 40.05 5.54 15.81
C LEU A 54 38.78 4.73 15.49
N SER A 55 38.42 3.77 16.33
CA SER A 55 37.21 2.96 16.13
C SER A 55 35.93 3.80 16.25
N LEU A 56 35.88 4.76 17.19
CA LEU A 56 34.77 5.71 17.30
C LEU A 56 34.64 6.60 16.07
N ILE A 57 35.76 7.11 15.52
CA ILE A 57 35.74 7.92 14.29
C ILE A 57 35.15 7.12 13.13
N ILE A 58 35.57 5.87 12.95
CA ILE A 58 35.08 4.99 11.88
C ILE A 58 33.58 4.73 12.01
N ILE A 59 33.09 4.44 13.22
CA ILE A 59 31.65 4.23 13.45
C ILE A 59 30.87 5.50 13.16
N THR A 60 31.38 6.65 13.57
CA THR A 60 30.71 7.93 13.36
C THR A 60 30.56 8.20 11.86
N LEU A 61 31.63 7.99 11.08
CA LEU A 61 31.60 8.11 9.62
C LEU A 61 30.64 7.11 8.95
N LEU A 62 30.68 5.85 9.36
CA LEU A 62 29.81 4.80 8.84
C LEU A 62 28.34 5.11 9.13
N THR A 63 28.04 5.54 10.35
CA THR A 63 26.69 5.94 10.77
C THR A 63 26.18 7.10 9.94
N LEU A 64 27.02 8.11 9.69
CA LEU A 64 26.67 9.25 8.86
C LEU A 64 26.38 8.82 7.41
N ALA A 65 27.20 7.93 6.85
CA ALA A 65 27.01 7.40 5.49
C ALA A 65 25.67 6.66 5.35
N VAL A 66 25.35 5.77 6.31
CA VAL A 66 24.08 5.03 6.33
C VAL A 66 22.88 5.98 6.45
N LEU A 67 22.97 7.00 7.32
CA LEU A 67 21.89 7.99 7.47
C LEU A 67 21.65 8.79 6.19
N LEU A 68 22.70 9.18 5.47
CA LEU A 68 22.57 9.89 4.20
C LEU A 68 21.95 9.00 3.11
N GLN A 69 22.34 7.73 3.04
CA GLN A 69 21.76 6.76 2.10
C GLN A 69 20.28 6.50 2.41
N GLU A 70 19.94 6.30 3.67
CA GLU A 70 18.55 6.12 4.12
C GLU A 70 17.68 7.34 3.81
N ARG A 71 18.21 8.57 3.94
CA ARG A 71 17.48 9.78 3.55
C ARG A 71 17.17 9.82 2.06
N LYS A 72 18.12 9.42 1.20
CA LYS A 72 17.90 9.33 -0.25
C LYS A 72 16.86 8.27 -0.57
N SER A 73 17.04 7.06 -0.04
CA SER A 73 16.12 5.94 -0.24
C SER A 73 14.71 6.27 0.26
N PHE A 74 14.58 6.95 1.40
CA PHE A 74 13.29 7.36 1.95
C PHE A 74 12.54 8.32 1.03
N LYS A 75 13.22 9.29 0.41
CA LYS A 75 12.58 10.21 -0.54
C LYS A 75 12.01 9.46 -1.75
N ILE A 76 12.78 8.52 -2.29
CA ILE A 76 12.36 7.70 -3.43
C ILE A 76 11.17 6.81 -3.04
N LYS A 77 11.29 6.04 -1.96
CA LYS A 77 10.21 5.18 -1.45
C LYS A 77 8.94 5.96 -1.11
N LYS A 78 9.07 7.16 -0.55
CA LYS A 78 7.94 8.06 -0.28
C LYS A 78 7.24 8.46 -1.58
N ALA A 79 7.99 8.87 -2.61
CA ALA A 79 7.44 9.26 -3.90
C ALA A 79 6.76 8.08 -4.60
N GLU A 80 7.42 6.92 -4.67
CA GLU A 80 6.87 5.70 -5.26
C GLU A 80 5.57 5.26 -4.57
N LYS A 81 5.55 5.26 -3.24
CA LYS A 81 4.36 4.84 -2.49
C LYS A 81 3.19 5.81 -2.67
N ARG A 82 3.45 7.12 -2.70
CA ARG A 82 2.43 8.14 -3.01
C ARG A 82 1.90 7.99 -4.42
N ARG A 83 2.78 7.79 -5.40
CA ARG A 83 2.44 7.54 -6.80
C ARG A 83 1.56 6.29 -6.92
N ARG A 84 1.94 5.20 -6.26
CA ARG A 84 1.14 3.96 -6.24
C ARG A 84 -0.27 4.19 -5.69
N ILE A 85 -0.40 4.85 -4.54
CA ILE A 85 -1.72 5.12 -3.93
C ILE A 85 -2.59 6.02 -4.81
N GLY A 86 -1.99 7.02 -5.45
CA GLY A 86 -2.70 7.88 -6.40
C GLY A 86 -3.17 7.10 -7.64
N ARG A 87 -2.31 6.24 -8.20
CA ARG A 87 -2.68 5.33 -9.31
C ARG A 87 -3.78 4.36 -8.91
N ASP A 88 -3.66 3.71 -7.76
CA ASP A 88 -4.67 2.77 -7.25
C ASP A 88 -6.02 3.48 -7.05
N TYR A 89 -6.01 4.71 -6.57
CA TYR A 89 -7.22 5.52 -6.43
C TYR A 89 -7.85 5.86 -7.78
N LEU A 90 -7.06 6.35 -8.74
CA LEU A 90 -7.56 6.64 -10.10
C LEU A 90 -8.08 5.39 -10.78
N LYS A 91 -7.33 4.28 -10.72
CA LYS A 91 -7.72 2.97 -11.24
C LYS A 91 -9.08 2.55 -10.69
N ASN A 92 -9.27 2.63 -9.38
CA ASN A 92 -10.55 2.30 -8.76
C ASN A 92 -11.67 3.28 -9.14
N LYS A 93 -11.36 4.58 -9.30
CA LYS A 93 -12.33 5.57 -9.76
C LYS A 93 -12.80 5.27 -11.18
N ILE A 94 -11.88 5.02 -12.11
CA ILE A 94 -12.16 4.68 -13.53
C ILE A 94 -13.02 3.43 -13.65
N LYS A 95 -12.74 2.41 -12.83
CA LYS A 95 -13.55 1.18 -12.77
C LYS A 95 -14.99 1.40 -12.30
N GLN A 96 -15.25 2.46 -11.55
CA GLN A 96 -16.58 2.78 -11.01
C GLN A 96 -17.38 3.71 -11.92
N LEU A 97 -16.75 4.28 -12.96
CA LEU A 97 -17.44 5.14 -13.92
C LEU A 97 -18.41 4.33 -14.77
N ASN A 98 -19.50 4.96 -15.19
CA ASN A 98 -20.30 4.43 -16.28
C ASN A 98 -19.64 4.74 -17.65
N GLN A 99 -20.18 4.19 -18.74
CA GLN A 99 -19.60 4.37 -20.08
C GLN A 99 -19.54 5.84 -20.52
N ASP A 100 -20.56 6.64 -20.22
CA ASP A 100 -20.62 8.07 -20.59
C ASP A 100 -19.64 8.92 -19.77
N GLU A 101 -19.53 8.66 -18.47
CA GLU A 101 -18.57 9.27 -17.56
C GLU A 101 -17.14 8.90 -17.96
N PHE A 102 -16.90 7.65 -18.36
CA PHE A 102 -15.62 7.21 -18.87
C PHE A 102 -15.27 7.94 -20.17
N LYS A 103 -16.20 8.03 -21.12
CA LYS A 103 -16.06 8.80 -22.36
C LYS A 103 -15.69 10.26 -22.07
N TRP A 104 -16.37 10.88 -21.10
CA TRP A 104 -16.08 12.26 -20.70
C TRP A 104 -14.69 12.40 -20.06
N GLN A 105 -14.30 11.45 -19.20
CA GLN A 105 -12.98 11.44 -18.57
C GLN A 105 -11.85 11.28 -19.61
N VAL A 106 -12.07 10.45 -20.63
CA VAL A 106 -11.16 10.27 -21.77
C VAL A 106 -11.06 11.56 -22.59
N ALA A 107 -12.19 12.21 -22.91
CA ALA A 107 -12.19 13.49 -23.62
C ALA A 107 -11.41 14.57 -22.85
N GLN A 108 -11.60 14.66 -21.53
CA GLN A 108 -10.83 15.59 -20.69
C GLN A 108 -9.33 15.30 -20.71
N LEU A 109 -8.92 14.03 -20.69
CA LEU A 109 -7.52 13.64 -20.78
C LEU A 109 -6.93 14.06 -22.13
N LEU A 110 -7.62 13.76 -23.23
CA LEU A 110 -7.19 14.09 -24.59
C LEU A 110 -6.99 15.61 -24.77
N LEU A 111 -7.91 16.45 -24.27
CA LEU A 111 -7.76 17.91 -24.32
C LEU A 111 -6.54 18.45 -23.56
N LYS A 112 -5.97 17.68 -22.62
CA LYS A 112 -4.76 18.05 -21.88
C LYS A 112 -3.48 17.58 -22.55
N ILE A 113 -3.57 16.66 -23.51
CA ILE A 113 -2.41 16.16 -24.25
C ILE A 113 -1.98 17.22 -25.28
N LYS A 114 -0.69 17.52 -25.31
CA LYS A 114 -0.12 18.50 -26.26
C LYS A 114 -0.31 18.01 -27.69
N GLY A 115 -0.93 18.85 -28.52
CA GLY A 115 -1.15 18.56 -29.94
C GLY A 115 -2.55 18.03 -30.27
N ILE A 116 -3.45 17.99 -29.28
CA ILE A 116 -4.89 17.82 -29.45
C ILE A 116 -5.56 19.19 -29.25
N ASN A 117 -6.26 19.66 -30.29
CA ASN A 117 -6.83 21.02 -30.30
C ASN A 117 -8.37 21.03 -30.23
N ASP A 118 -9.02 19.96 -30.71
CA ASP A 118 -10.47 19.86 -30.77
C ASP A 118 -10.89 18.38 -30.61
N ILE A 119 -12.09 18.18 -30.06
CA ILE A 119 -12.74 16.89 -29.93
C ILE A 119 -14.19 17.05 -30.39
N GLN A 120 -14.54 16.36 -31.46
CA GLN A 120 -15.90 16.30 -31.96
C GLN A 120 -16.51 14.94 -31.62
N ASP A 121 -17.73 14.98 -31.09
CA ASP A 121 -18.47 13.75 -30.78
C ASP A 121 -19.22 13.28 -32.03
N GLN A 122 -18.82 12.14 -32.59
CA GLN A 122 -19.58 11.45 -33.62
C GLN A 122 -20.38 10.30 -33.02
N GLU A 123 -21.39 9.81 -33.74
CA GLU A 123 -22.34 8.81 -33.26
C GLU A 123 -21.67 7.51 -32.76
N TYR A 124 -20.52 7.13 -33.33
CA TYR A 124 -19.83 5.88 -33.04
C TYR A 124 -18.44 6.03 -32.39
N PHE A 125 -17.80 7.19 -32.49
CA PHE A 125 -16.45 7.43 -31.96
C PHE A 125 -16.17 8.94 -31.82
N LEU A 126 -15.10 9.31 -31.10
CA LEU A 126 -14.68 10.71 -31.01
C LEU A 126 -13.70 11.06 -32.15
N GLU A 127 -13.87 12.19 -32.81
CA GLU A 127 -12.90 12.71 -33.78
C GLU A 127 -11.99 13.72 -33.11
N THR A 128 -10.68 13.59 -33.32
CA THR A 128 -9.69 14.55 -32.82
C THR A 128 -8.61 14.84 -33.86
N SER A 129 -7.88 15.95 -33.71
CA SER A 129 -6.68 16.23 -34.49
C SER A 129 -5.45 15.99 -33.64
N LEU A 130 -4.70 14.92 -33.91
CA LEU A 130 -3.46 14.59 -33.22
C LEU A 130 -2.28 14.96 -34.11
N HIS A 131 -1.45 15.92 -33.66
CA HIS A 131 -0.31 16.42 -34.44
C HIS A 131 -0.69 16.89 -35.87
N GLY A 132 -1.86 17.52 -36.01
CA GLY A 132 -2.35 18.04 -37.28
C GLY A 132 -2.97 17.01 -38.22
N ARG A 133 -3.18 15.76 -37.77
CA ARG A 133 -3.84 14.69 -38.53
C ARG A 133 -5.15 14.29 -37.86
N LYS A 134 -6.20 14.16 -38.67
CA LYS A 134 -7.50 13.65 -38.21
C LYS A 134 -7.36 12.21 -37.73
N THR A 135 -7.74 11.98 -36.49
CA THR A 135 -7.61 10.71 -35.77
C THR A 135 -8.99 10.32 -35.21
N ALA A 136 -9.45 9.12 -35.55
CA ALA A 136 -10.64 8.53 -34.93
C ALA A 136 -10.26 7.93 -33.57
N VAL A 137 -11.06 8.19 -32.54
CA VAL A 137 -10.82 7.73 -31.17
C VAL A 137 -11.96 6.81 -30.74
N GLY A 138 -11.67 5.52 -30.67
CA GLY A 138 -12.58 4.51 -30.13
C GLY A 138 -12.42 4.40 -28.62
N ILE A 139 -13.55 4.27 -27.91
CA ILE A 139 -13.57 4.17 -26.45
C ILE A 139 -14.29 2.90 -26.07
N TYR A 140 -13.63 2.07 -25.26
CA TYR A 140 -14.22 0.87 -24.69
C TYR A 140 -14.08 0.89 -23.18
N HIS A 141 -15.20 0.90 -22.48
CA HIS A 141 -15.21 0.70 -21.04
C HIS A 141 -15.38 -0.80 -20.77
N ALA A 142 -14.31 -1.46 -20.36
CA ALA A 142 -14.34 -2.83 -19.92
C ALA A 142 -14.90 -2.92 -18.51
N ASP A 143 -15.86 -3.82 -18.30
CA ASP A 143 -16.26 -4.23 -16.96
C ASP A 143 -15.07 -4.97 -16.30
N TYR A 144 -14.71 -4.58 -15.07
CA TYR A 144 -13.82 -5.34 -14.17
C TYR A 144 -12.56 -6.03 -14.74
N GLU A 145 -11.58 -5.28 -15.24
CA GLU A 145 -10.29 -5.83 -15.76
C GLU A 145 -10.46 -6.83 -16.93
N ASP A 146 -11.62 -6.83 -17.58
CA ASP A 146 -11.83 -7.66 -18.76
C ASP A 146 -10.96 -7.19 -19.94
N GLU A 147 -10.57 -8.16 -20.74
CA GLU A 147 -9.82 -7.94 -21.97
C GLU A 147 -10.74 -7.40 -23.06
N VAL A 148 -10.21 -6.49 -23.89
CA VAL A 148 -10.96 -5.97 -25.05
C VAL A 148 -11.25 -7.11 -26.03
N PRO A 149 -12.53 -7.35 -26.40
CA PRO A 149 -12.88 -8.32 -27.41
C PRO A 149 -12.30 -7.91 -28.78
N PRO A 150 -11.56 -8.81 -29.50
CA PRO A 150 -11.06 -8.51 -30.84
C PRO A 150 -12.11 -8.05 -31.86
N PRO A 151 -13.37 -8.56 -31.85
CA PRO A 151 -14.41 -8.09 -32.76
C PRO A 151 -14.72 -6.59 -32.57
N THR A 152 -14.80 -6.11 -31.33
CA THR A 152 -15.10 -4.71 -31.02
C THR A 152 -14.03 -3.76 -31.58
N LEU A 153 -12.75 -4.13 -31.45
CA LEU A 153 -11.67 -3.38 -32.07
C LEU A 153 -11.75 -3.43 -33.60
N ALA A 154 -12.06 -4.59 -34.18
CA ALA A 154 -12.17 -4.74 -35.63
C ALA A 154 -13.32 -3.91 -36.22
N GLU A 155 -14.48 -3.88 -35.57
CA GLU A 155 -15.64 -3.06 -35.94
C GLU A 155 -15.28 -1.57 -35.96
N PHE A 156 -14.69 -1.06 -34.88
CA PHE A 156 -14.22 0.32 -34.81
C PHE A 156 -13.23 0.66 -35.93
N LEU A 157 -12.21 -0.19 -36.13
CA LEU A 157 -11.20 0.05 -37.15
C LEU A 157 -11.78 0.01 -38.57
N ASN A 158 -12.78 -0.84 -38.82
CA ASN A 158 -13.44 -0.91 -40.12
C ASN A 158 -14.29 0.33 -40.37
N GLN A 159 -15.04 0.79 -39.36
CA GLN A 159 -15.79 2.03 -39.45
C GLN A 159 -14.88 3.24 -39.73
N ALA A 160 -13.80 3.38 -38.96
CA ALA A 160 -12.83 4.46 -39.18
C ALA A 160 -12.16 4.39 -40.57
N ALA A 161 -11.95 3.19 -41.11
CA ALA A 161 -11.39 3.04 -42.46
C ALA A 161 -12.41 3.40 -43.56
N LEU A 162 -13.69 3.07 -43.38
CA LEU A 162 -14.77 3.45 -44.31
C LEU A 162 -14.94 4.96 -44.39
N GLU A 163 -14.76 5.65 -43.27
CA GLU A 163 -14.84 7.11 -43.20
C GLU A 163 -13.53 7.82 -43.62
N GLY A 164 -12.52 7.07 -44.04
CA GLY A 164 -11.29 7.60 -44.64
C GLY A 164 -10.24 8.11 -43.64
N TYR A 165 -10.33 7.72 -42.36
CA TYR A 165 -9.30 8.09 -41.38
C TYR A 165 -7.98 7.35 -41.66
N THR A 166 -6.87 8.06 -41.51
CA THR A 166 -5.51 7.50 -41.68
C THR A 166 -4.84 7.19 -40.34
N GLN A 167 -5.44 7.64 -39.23
CA GLN A 167 -4.98 7.41 -37.87
C GLN A 167 -6.17 7.03 -36.98
N ALA A 168 -5.93 6.07 -36.09
CA ALA A 168 -6.89 5.69 -35.07
C ALA A 168 -6.21 5.52 -33.72
N LEU A 169 -6.90 5.93 -32.67
CA LEU A 169 -6.53 5.72 -31.27
C LEU A 169 -7.67 4.92 -30.64
N PHE A 170 -7.35 3.80 -30.00
CA PHE A 170 -8.34 3.04 -29.26
C PHE A 170 -7.96 3.08 -27.78
N ILE A 171 -8.90 3.49 -26.93
CA ILE A 171 -8.69 3.70 -25.50
C ILE A 171 -9.58 2.75 -24.72
N THR A 172 -9.01 2.04 -23.76
CA THR A 172 -9.75 1.09 -22.93
C THR A 172 -9.46 1.25 -21.43
N SER A 173 -10.45 0.96 -20.58
CA SER A 173 -10.26 0.77 -19.14
C SER A 173 -9.74 -0.64 -18.78
N GLY A 174 -9.68 -1.56 -19.75
CA GLY A 174 -9.20 -2.94 -19.60
C GLY A 174 -7.80 -3.15 -20.19
N THR A 175 -7.53 -4.37 -20.66
CA THR A 175 -6.26 -4.75 -21.30
C THR A 175 -6.46 -5.28 -22.72
N TYR A 176 -5.42 -5.17 -23.55
CA TYR A 176 -5.44 -5.72 -24.91
C TYR A 176 -4.87 -7.12 -24.97
N THR A 177 -5.61 -8.02 -25.63
CA THR A 177 -5.10 -9.35 -25.99
C THR A 177 -4.05 -9.27 -27.10
N ASP A 178 -3.23 -10.31 -27.23
CA ASP A 178 -2.28 -10.44 -28.35
C ASP A 178 -2.98 -10.43 -29.71
N LYS A 179 -4.23 -10.92 -29.76
CA LYS A 179 -5.06 -10.86 -30.98
C LYS A 179 -5.41 -9.43 -31.36
N CYS A 180 -5.75 -8.58 -30.39
CA CYS A 180 -6.01 -7.15 -30.62
C CYS A 180 -4.77 -6.42 -31.11
N ARG A 181 -3.59 -6.74 -30.54
CA ARG A 181 -2.31 -6.17 -30.97
C ARG A 181 -1.97 -6.60 -32.40
N ALA A 182 -2.11 -7.90 -32.72
CA ALA A 182 -1.89 -8.39 -34.08
C ALA A 182 -2.87 -7.79 -35.11
N LEU A 183 -4.12 -7.50 -34.72
CA LEU A 183 -5.09 -6.79 -35.57
C LEU A 183 -4.65 -5.35 -35.85
N ALA A 184 -4.12 -4.65 -34.86
CA ALA A 184 -3.58 -3.30 -35.03
C ALA A 184 -2.35 -3.29 -35.96
N ASP A 185 -1.46 -4.27 -35.83
CA ASP A 185 -0.24 -4.36 -36.65
C ASP A 185 -0.53 -4.76 -38.11
N LYS A 186 -1.56 -5.59 -38.34
CA LYS A 186 -1.91 -6.10 -39.68
C LYS A 186 -2.48 -5.03 -40.60
N LYS A 187 -3.07 -3.95 -40.07
CA LYS A 187 -3.80 -2.94 -40.85
C LYS A 187 -2.85 -1.85 -41.35
N SER A 188 -2.10 -2.14 -42.41
CA SER A 188 -1.05 -1.26 -42.96
C SER A 188 -1.53 0.12 -43.48
N SER A 189 -2.82 0.26 -43.80
CA SER A 189 -3.38 1.50 -44.34
C SER A 189 -3.66 2.58 -43.28
N MET A 190 -3.62 2.24 -41.99
CA MET A 190 -3.98 3.13 -40.91
C MET A 190 -2.98 3.01 -39.76
N LYS A 191 -2.49 4.13 -39.23
CA LYS A 191 -1.64 4.11 -38.04
C LYS A 191 -2.53 3.96 -36.79
N ILE A 192 -2.46 2.81 -36.14
CA ILE A 192 -3.28 2.50 -34.97
C ILE A 192 -2.44 2.67 -33.69
N GLN A 193 -2.97 3.38 -32.71
CA GLN A 193 -2.44 3.46 -31.36
C GLN A 193 -3.42 2.81 -30.39
N LEU A 194 -2.92 1.93 -29.55
CA LEU A 194 -3.69 1.30 -28.48
C LEU A 194 -3.27 1.94 -27.16
N MET A 195 -4.22 2.34 -26.34
CA MET A 195 -3.99 2.96 -25.04
C MET A 195 -4.80 2.19 -23.99
N ASP A 196 -4.09 1.45 -23.14
CA ASP A 196 -4.72 0.72 -22.06
C ASP A 196 -4.88 1.59 -20.79
N LEU A 197 -5.39 0.98 -19.73
CA LEU A 197 -5.56 1.67 -18.46
C LEU A 197 -4.25 2.19 -17.87
N GLU A 198 -3.15 1.44 -18.00
CA GLU A 198 -1.86 1.85 -17.43
C GLU A 198 -1.26 3.02 -18.23
N ASP A 199 -1.39 2.98 -19.55
CA ASP A 199 -1.02 4.10 -20.43
C ASP A 199 -1.85 5.36 -20.07
N MET A 200 -3.16 5.19 -19.87
CA MET A 200 -4.05 6.28 -19.48
C MET A 200 -3.63 6.89 -18.14
N LEU A 201 -3.28 6.07 -17.15
CA LEU A 201 -2.77 6.53 -15.85
C LEU A 201 -1.45 7.30 -15.98
N ASP A 202 -0.55 6.87 -16.88
CA ASP A 202 0.69 7.59 -17.17
C ASP A 202 0.43 8.96 -17.80
N TYR A 203 -0.50 9.05 -18.76
CA TYR A 203 -0.90 10.34 -19.32
C TYR A 203 -1.61 11.23 -18.30
N MET A 204 -2.45 10.68 -17.42
CA MET A 204 -3.09 11.44 -16.34
C MET A 204 -2.05 12.04 -15.37
N GLU A 205 -0.97 11.32 -15.10
CA GLU A 205 0.14 11.82 -14.29
C GLU A 205 0.90 12.95 -14.99
N GLN A 206 1.19 12.82 -16.29
CA GLN A 206 1.90 13.84 -17.08
C GLN A 206 1.07 15.11 -17.33
N THR A 207 -0.26 14.97 -17.43
CA THR A 207 -1.20 16.06 -17.73
C THR A 207 -1.71 16.79 -16.49
N GLY A 208 -1.30 16.36 -15.28
CA GLY A 208 -1.74 16.97 -14.03
C GLY A 208 -3.16 16.60 -13.61
N LEU A 209 -3.74 15.54 -14.18
CA LEU A 209 -5.01 14.93 -13.77
C LEU A 209 -4.84 13.92 -12.61
N PHE A 210 -3.65 13.90 -12.00
CA PHE A 210 -3.35 13.10 -10.83
C PHE A 210 -4.03 13.65 -9.56
N PRO A 211 -4.39 12.82 -8.57
CA PRO A 211 -4.99 13.30 -7.33
C PRO A 211 -4.09 14.30 -6.62
N ASP A 212 -4.72 15.31 -6.00
CA ASP A 212 -4.02 16.33 -5.24
C ASP A 212 -3.32 15.75 -4.00
N GLU A 213 -2.30 16.46 -3.52
CA GLU A 213 -1.49 16.00 -2.39
C GLU A 213 -2.33 15.75 -1.12
N ASN A 214 -3.40 16.53 -0.90
CA ASN A 214 -4.26 16.37 0.27
C ASN A 214 -5.13 15.11 0.15
N THR A 215 -5.63 14.79 -1.04
CA THR A 215 -6.35 13.53 -1.28
C THR A 215 -5.43 12.34 -1.07
N ILE A 216 -4.21 12.37 -1.59
CA ILE A 216 -3.22 11.30 -1.36
C ILE A 216 -2.93 11.14 0.13
N ASP A 217 -2.75 12.24 0.87
CA ASP A 217 -2.52 12.22 2.32
C ASP A 217 -3.69 11.58 3.08
N ARG A 218 -4.94 11.92 2.71
CA ARG A 218 -6.14 11.32 3.31
C ARG A 218 -6.25 9.83 3.02
N LEU A 219 -5.90 9.41 1.80
CA LEU A 219 -5.88 7.99 1.41
C LEU A 219 -4.84 7.21 2.23
N ILE A 220 -3.64 7.77 2.40
CA ILE A 220 -2.58 7.20 3.25
C ILE A 220 -3.06 7.05 4.69
N ASP A 221 -3.65 8.09 5.28
CA ASP A 221 -4.16 8.03 6.65
C ASP A 221 -5.27 6.98 6.80
N ARG A 222 -6.13 6.85 5.79
CA ARG A 222 -7.17 5.81 5.74
C ARG A 222 -6.55 4.42 5.73
N GLU A 223 -5.51 4.18 4.94
CA GLU A 223 -4.83 2.88 4.88
C GLU A 223 -4.10 2.54 6.19
N ILE A 224 -3.41 3.52 6.79
CA ILE A 224 -2.76 3.37 8.10
C ILE A 224 -3.81 3.04 9.17
N SER A 225 -4.93 3.76 9.18
CA SER A 225 -5.99 3.55 10.17
C SER A 225 -6.68 2.19 9.99
N SER A 226 -6.90 1.74 8.76
CA SER A 226 -7.52 0.43 8.49
C SER A 226 -6.60 -0.72 8.91
N GLY A 227 -5.30 -0.63 8.63
CA GLY A 227 -4.30 -1.60 9.10
C GLY A 227 -4.25 -1.69 10.63
N ASN A 228 -4.28 -0.53 11.31
CA ASN A 228 -4.33 -0.49 12.78
C ASN A 228 -5.61 -1.10 13.34
N LYS A 229 -6.78 -0.87 12.72
CA LYS A 229 -8.04 -1.51 13.13
C LYS A 229 -7.96 -3.03 12.98
N LYS A 230 -7.43 -3.55 11.85
CA LYS A 230 -7.22 -4.99 11.65
C LYS A 230 -6.31 -5.59 12.73
N LEU A 231 -5.18 -4.93 13.02
CA LEU A 231 -4.28 -5.35 14.10
C LEU A 231 -4.95 -5.32 15.48
N GLN A 232 -5.77 -4.31 15.77
CA GLN A 232 -6.52 -4.24 17.02
C GLN A 232 -7.56 -5.37 17.12
N LEU A 233 -8.23 -5.74 16.03
CA LEU A 233 -9.16 -6.86 15.99
C LEU A 233 -8.45 -8.19 16.25
N ILE A 234 -7.29 -8.41 15.61
CA ILE A 234 -6.46 -9.60 15.84
C ILE A 234 -6.00 -9.66 17.29
N LYS A 235 -5.48 -8.55 17.84
CA LYS A 235 -5.06 -8.47 19.24
C LYS A 235 -6.23 -8.77 20.18
N LYS A 236 -7.41 -8.20 19.94
CA LYS A 236 -8.60 -8.45 20.75
C LYS A 236 -9.05 -9.92 20.69
N HIS A 237 -8.94 -10.57 19.53
CA HIS A 237 -9.35 -11.96 19.37
C HIS A 237 -8.35 -12.95 19.98
N LEU A 238 -7.04 -12.72 19.80
CA LEU A 238 -5.99 -13.59 20.36
C LEU A 238 -5.81 -13.38 21.87
N LEU A 239 -5.95 -12.14 22.36
CA LEU A 239 -5.72 -11.77 23.77
C LEU A 239 -7.04 -11.67 24.56
N MET A 240 -8.06 -12.48 24.22
CA MET A 240 -9.30 -12.49 24.98
C MET A 240 -9.06 -13.02 26.41
N PRO A 241 -9.61 -12.36 27.45
CA PRO A 241 -9.44 -12.79 28.84
C PRO A 241 -9.95 -14.22 29.09
N LYS A 242 -10.97 -14.64 28.34
CA LYS A 242 -11.51 -16.02 28.40
C LYS A 242 -10.51 -17.10 27.98
N ARG A 243 -9.45 -16.77 27.21
CA ARG A 243 -8.42 -17.72 26.74
C ARG A 243 -7.23 -17.86 27.68
N ILE A 244 -7.05 -16.98 28.68
CA ILE A 244 -5.97 -17.07 29.67
C ILE A 244 -6.03 -18.42 30.41
N ARG A 245 -7.23 -18.82 30.85
CA ARG A 245 -7.45 -20.11 31.52
C ARG A 245 -7.10 -21.28 30.61
N THR A 246 -7.46 -21.20 29.33
CA THR A 246 -7.14 -22.24 28.33
C THR A 246 -5.63 -22.36 28.09
N TYR A 247 -4.91 -21.24 27.97
CA TYR A 247 -3.44 -21.26 27.83
C TYR A 247 -2.74 -21.81 29.08
N LEU A 248 -3.23 -21.47 30.28
CA LEU A 248 -2.73 -22.06 31.53
C LEU A 248 -2.97 -23.57 31.61
N VAL A 249 -4.17 -24.03 31.22
CA VAL A 249 -4.50 -25.47 31.18
C VAL A 249 -3.61 -26.22 30.19
N TYR A 250 -3.39 -25.68 28.98
CA TYR A 250 -2.48 -26.31 28.01
C TYR A 250 -1.02 -26.31 28.47
N SER A 251 -0.56 -25.21 29.08
CA SER A 251 0.79 -25.16 29.66
C SER A 251 0.98 -26.25 30.72
N LEU A 252 0.02 -26.40 31.64
CA LEU A 252 0.06 -27.42 32.69
C LEU A 252 -0.03 -28.83 32.10
N LEU A 253 -0.92 -29.07 31.14
CA LEU A 253 -1.10 -30.36 30.48
C LEU A 253 0.19 -30.81 29.79
N PHE A 254 0.83 -29.92 29.01
CA PHE A 254 2.09 -30.25 28.33
C PHE A 254 3.27 -30.41 29.32
N LEU A 255 3.24 -29.74 30.47
CA LEU A 255 4.23 -29.95 31.53
C LEU A 255 4.08 -31.35 32.16
N VAL A 256 2.85 -31.79 32.43
CA VAL A 256 2.57 -33.14 32.92
C VAL A 256 2.95 -34.20 31.88
N LEU A 257 2.60 -33.99 30.60
CA LEU A 257 2.99 -34.88 29.50
C LEU A 257 4.51 -34.96 29.33
N SER A 258 5.23 -33.85 29.51
CA SER A 258 6.70 -33.82 29.49
C SER A 258 7.30 -34.75 30.55
N ARG A 259 6.67 -34.85 31.72
CA ARG A 259 7.15 -35.71 32.81
C ARG A 259 6.83 -37.19 32.59
N ILE A 260 5.71 -37.49 31.91
CA ILE A 260 5.26 -38.85 31.60
C ILE A 260 6.05 -39.44 30.42
N PHE A 261 6.30 -38.65 29.38
CA PHE A 261 6.98 -39.09 28.16
C PHE A 261 8.43 -38.58 28.12
N GLY A 262 9.29 -39.21 28.92
CA GLY A 262 10.70 -38.82 29.08
C GLY A 262 11.53 -38.75 27.79
N ASN A 263 11.14 -39.49 26.73
CA ASN A 263 11.83 -39.49 25.44
C ASN A 263 11.59 -38.20 24.62
N MET A 264 10.55 -37.42 24.93
CA MET A 264 10.16 -36.17 24.24
C MET A 264 10.10 -34.98 25.20
N LEU A 265 10.88 -35.04 26.29
CA LEU A 265 10.83 -34.09 27.39
C LEU A 265 11.10 -32.65 26.92
N ILE A 266 12.09 -32.46 26.06
CA ILE A 266 12.49 -31.14 25.53
C ILE A 266 11.35 -30.52 24.69
N TYR A 267 10.72 -31.31 23.82
CA TYR A 267 9.63 -30.85 22.95
C TYR A 267 8.42 -30.36 23.78
N TYR A 268 7.95 -31.20 24.71
CA TYR A 268 6.79 -30.84 25.54
C TYR A 268 7.07 -29.70 26.53
N THR A 269 8.32 -29.56 27.00
CA THR A 269 8.74 -28.43 27.85
C THR A 269 8.70 -27.11 27.07
N LEU A 270 9.25 -27.09 25.85
CA LEU A 270 9.21 -25.90 25.00
C LEU A 270 7.78 -25.45 24.69
N VAL A 271 6.89 -26.40 24.38
CA VAL A 271 5.46 -26.12 24.12
C VAL A 271 4.78 -25.59 25.39
N SER A 272 5.05 -26.17 26.56
CA SER A 272 4.51 -25.70 27.84
C SER A 272 4.94 -24.27 28.18
N VAL A 273 6.24 -23.96 28.02
CA VAL A 273 6.80 -22.61 28.23
C VAL A 273 6.19 -21.60 27.26
N PHE A 274 5.99 -21.98 26.00
CA PHE A 274 5.33 -21.13 25.01
C PHE A 274 3.90 -20.75 25.43
N PHE A 275 3.08 -21.73 25.86
CA PHE A 275 1.72 -21.47 26.34
C PHE A 275 1.70 -20.64 27.63
N LEU A 276 2.66 -20.84 28.53
CA LEU A 276 2.80 -20.04 29.75
C LEU A 276 3.15 -18.58 29.41
N ALA A 277 4.11 -18.36 28.53
CA ALA A 277 4.48 -17.03 28.06
C ALA A 277 3.28 -16.32 27.41
N MET A 278 2.48 -17.03 26.60
CA MET A 278 1.24 -16.51 26.02
C MET A 278 0.19 -16.14 27.08
N ALA A 279 0.04 -16.94 28.13
CA ALA A 279 -0.87 -16.63 29.24
C ALA A 279 -0.45 -15.37 30.00
N VAL A 280 0.83 -15.25 30.36
CA VAL A 280 1.40 -14.08 31.05
C VAL A 280 1.29 -12.83 30.18
N PHE A 281 1.61 -12.95 28.89
CA PHE A 281 1.51 -11.84 27.94
C PHE A 281 0.07 -11.36 27.80
N THR A 282 -0.90 -12.28 27.73
CA THR A 282 -2.33 -11.94 27.67
C THR A 282 -2.82 -11.28 28.96
N TRP A 283 -2.35 -11.73 30.12
CA TRP A 283 -2.70 -11.16 31.41
C TRP A 283 -2.17 -9.73 31.59
N LEU A 284 -0.89 -9.48 31.29
CA LEU A 284 -0.28 -8.15 31.35
C LEU A 284 -0.97 -7.13 30.43
N PHE A 285 -1.36 -7.55 29.23
CA PHE A 285 -2.07 -6.70 28.28
C PHE A 285 -3.51 -6.41 28.72
N ASN A 286 -4.20 -7.38 29.32
CA ASN A 286 -5.57 -7.20 29.79
C ASN A 286 -5.62 -6.30 31.04
N TYR A 287 -4.67 -6.45 31.97
CA TYR A 287 -4.55 -5.60 33.16
C TYR A 287 -4.39 -4.12 32.79
N LYS A 288 -3.49 -3.82 31.85
CA LYS A 288 -3.26 -2.44 31.34
C LYS A 288 -4.48 -1.82 30.66
N ASN A 289 -5.44 -2.62 30.22
CA ASN A 289 -6.66 -2.16 29.54
C ASN A 289 -7.84 -1.96 30.52
N GLN A 290 -7.77 -2.49 31.74
CA GLN A 290 -8.76 -2.27 32.80
C GLN A 290 -8.63 -0.89 33.47
N ASP A 291 -7.45 -0.26 33.44
CA ASP A 291 -7.18 1.06 34.06
C ASP A 291 -7.77 2.27 33.31
N ARG A 292 -8.60 2.05 32.28
CA ARG A 292 -9.41 3.11 31.67
C ARG A 292 -10.89 2.85 31.99
N PRO A 293 -11.42 3.37 33.11
CA PRO A 293 -12.83 3.19 33.44
C PRO A 293 -13.69 4.04 32.49
N GLY A 294 -14.08 3.44 31.37
CA GLY A 294 -15.20 3.91 30.57
C GLY A 294 -16.49 3.56 31.30
N LYS A 295 -17.24 4.58 31.71
CA LYS A 295 -18.57 4.51 32.33
C LYS A 295 -19.39 3.34 31.76
N SER A 296 -19.62 2.33 32.60
CA SER A 296 -20.65 1.32 32.37
C SER A 296 -22.00 2.04 32.41
N LYS A 297 -22.65 2.22 31.25
CA LYS A 297 -24.09 2.46 31.22
C LYS A 297 -24.74 1.16 31.68
N SER A 298 -25.19 1.18 32.93
CA SER A 298 -26.03 0.14 33.52
C SER A 298 -27.23 -0.11 32.62
N LEU A 299 -27.43 -1.37 32.24
CA LEU A 299 -28.57 -1.87 31.46
C LEU A 299 -29.85 -2.00 32.30
N LEU A 300 -29.92 -1.31 33.45
CA LEU A 300 -30.99 -1.43 34.45
C LEU A 300 -31.56 -0.07 34.90
N ASP A 301 -31.43 0.99 34.09
CA ASP A 301 -32.29 2.16 34.30
C ASP A 301 -33.65 1.86 33.66
N PRO A 302 -34.75 1.81 34.43
CA PRO A 302 -36.08 1.61 33.86
C PRO A 302 -36.40 2.77 32.91
N PRO A 303 -37.16 2.53 31.82
CA PRO A 303 -37.56 3.59 30.92
C PRO A 303 -38.34 4.63 31.71
N SER A 304 -37.86 5.87 31.68
CA SER A 304 -38.55 7.02 32.25
C SER A 304 -39.98 7.04 31.72
N ALA A 305 -40.93 6.82 32.63
CA ALA A 305 -42.36 6.90 32.35
C ALA A 305 -42.65 8.27 31.75
N GLY A 306 -43.16 8.28 30.51
CA GLY A 306 -43.65 9.48 29.88
C GLY A 306 -44.81 10.03 30.69
N SER A 307 -44.59 11.16 31.36
CA SER A 307 -45.66 11.99 31.90
C SER A 307 -46.40 12.65 30.74
N ARG A 308 -47.45 11.98 30.24
CA ARG A 308 -48.61 12.68 29.73
C ARG A 308 -49.44 13.14 30.92
N GLN A 309 -49.47 14.43 31.17
CA GLN A 309 -50.68 15.14 31.60
C GLN A 309 -50.58 16.56 31.05
N GLY A 310 -51.53 16.88 30.18
CA GLY A 310 -51.76 18.24 29.75
C GLY A 310 -52.53 19.01 30.81
N SER A 311 -52.28 20.31 30.85
CA SER A 311 -53.25 21.41 30.93
C SER A 311 -52.52 22.67 30.49
#